data_AF-A0A2E5YM56-F1
#
_entry.id   AF-A0A2E5YM56-F1
#
_cell.length_a   1.000
_cell.length_b   1.000
_cell.length_c   1.000
_cell.angle_alpha   90.00
_cell.angle_beta   90.00
_cell.angle_gamma   90.00
#
_symmetry.space_group_name_H-M   'P 1'
#
loop_
_entity.id
_entity.type
_entity.pdbx_description
1 polymer ?
#
loop_
_entity_poly.entity_id
_entity_poly.type
_entity_poly.pdbx_seq_one_letter_code
_entity_poly.pdbx_strand_id
1 'polypeptide(L)' 'MARASTAVPIDHHLAIHQIETSLEEEPQPVTLFELIDAVNEVSESKREVVATVSYMLNSGHVRLAGNFRDTPITKLFN' A
#
# COMPACT_ATOMS: atom_id res chain seq x y z
N MET A 1 55.25 30.58 -8.98
CA MET A 1 54.06 31.04 -9.76
C MET A 1 52.84 30.30 -9.22
N ALA A 2 51.92 30.99 -8.54
CA ALA A 2 50.74 30.38 -7.92
C ALA A 2 49.57 30.35 -8.92
N ARG A 3 48.93 29.19 -9.08
CA ARG A 3 47.83 28.97 -10.01
C ARG A 3 46.53 29.47 -9.37
N ALA A 4 45.84 30.41 -10.02
CA ALA A 4 44.55 30.90 -9.54
C ALA A 4 43.50 29.77 -9.64
N SER A 5 42.87 29.44 -8.50
CA SER A 5 41.72 28.54 -8.46
C SER A 5 40.48 29.32 -8.88
N THR A 6 39.87 28.94 -10.00
CA THR A 6 38.60 29.51 -10.45
C THR A 6 37.47 28.63 -9.93
N ALA A 7 36.71 29.12 -8.95
CA ALA A 7 35.47 28.49 -8.52
C ALA A 7 34.43 28.60 -9.64
N VAL A 8 33.94 27.46 -10.12
CA VAL A 8 32.85 27.41 -11.10
C VAL A 8 31.54 27.46 -10.32
N PRO A 9 30.68 28.47 -10.54
CA PRO A 9 29.36 28.47 -9.92
C PRO A 9 28.55 27.29 -10.46
N ILE A 10 28.03 26.46 -9.55
CA ILE A 10 27.13 25.36 -9.89
C ILE A 10 25.71 25.87 -9.68
N ASP A 11 24.99 26.05 -10.78
CA ASP A 11 23.57 26.36 -10.74
C ASP A 11 22.77 25.07 -10.47
N HIS A 12 22.18 24.99 -9.28
CA HIS A 12 21.33 23.88 -8.90
C HIS A 12 19.90 24.11 -9.39
N HIS A 13 19.49 23.38 -10.42
CA HIS A 13 18.09 23.34 -10.85
C HIS A 13 17.36 22.17 -10.19
N LEU A 14 16.34 22.48 -9.40
CA LEU A 14 15.40 21.48 -8.87
C LEU A 14 14.55 20.93 -10.03
N ALA A 15 14.81 19.69 -10.42
CA ALA A 15 13.99 18.97 -11.39
C ALA A 15 12.96 18.10 -10.66
N ILE A 16 11.74 18.63 -10.48
CA ILE A 16 10.63 17.84 -9.94
C ILE A 16 10.07 16.98 -11.08
N HIS A 17 10.30 15.67 -10.99
CA HIS A 17 9.68 14.70 -11.88
C HIS A 17 8.36 14.26 -11.25
N GLN A 18 7.24 14.61 -11.88
CA GLN A 18 5.96 14.03 -11.51
C GLN A 18 5.97 12.57 -11.95
N ILE A 19 5.84 11.66 -10.99
CA ILE A 19 5.57 10.25 -11.29
C ILE A 19 4.06 10.17 -11.46
N GLU A 20 3.62 9.90 -12.69
CA GLU A 20 2.22 9.55 -12.97
C GLU A 20 1.94 8.20 -12.29
N THR A 21 1.53 8.24 -11.03
CA THR A 21 0.86 7.10 -10.42
C THR A 21 -0.53 7.10 -10.99
N SER A 22 -0.86 6.14 -11.85
CA SER A 22 -2.22 5.95 -12.37
C SER A 22 -3.20 5.87 -11.19
N LEU A 23 -3.92 6.96 -10.92
CA LEU A 23 -4.83 7.10 -9.76
C LEU A 23 -6.20 6.44 -10.01
N GLU A 24 -6.33 5.59 -11.02
CA GLU A 24 -7.64 5.30 -11.63
C GLU A 24 -8.17 3.87 -11.45
N GLU A 25 -7.43 2.98 -10.81
CA GLU A 25 -8.05 1.75 -10.30
C GLU A 25 -8.50 2.02 -8.86
N GLU A 26 -9.74 2.50 -8.70
CA GLU A 26 -10.41 2.30 -7.41
C GLU A 26 -10.27 0.80 -7.07
N PRO A 27 -9.78 0.45 -5.87
CA PRO A 27 -9.57 -0.94 -5.52
C PRO A 27 -10.91 -1.67 -5.70
N GLN A 28 -10.94 -2.62 -6.66
CA GLN A 28 -12.12 -3.44 -6.94
C GLN A 28 -12.61 -4.02 -5.60
N PRO A 29 -13.86 -3.75 -5.21
CA PRO A 29 -14.31 -4.18 -3.90
C PRO A 29 -14.41 -5.70 -3.90
N VAL A 30 -13.71 -6.35 -2.96
CA VAL A 30 -13.67 -7.82 -2.82
C VAL A 30 -14.51 -8.28 -1.64
N THR A 31 -15.11 -9.46 -1.69
CA THR A 31 -15.76 -10.03 -0.52
C THR A 31 -14.72 -10.48 0.51
N LEU A 32 -15.13 -10.61 1.77
CA LEU A 32 -14.25 -11.13 2.82
C LEU A 32 -13.75 -12.55 2.50
N PHE A 33 -14.61 -13.36 1.87
CA PHE A 33 -14.26 -14.74 1.49
C PHE A 33 -13.16 -14.76 0.43
N GLU A 34 -13.30 -13.99 -0.65
CA GLU A 34 -12.29 -13.89 -1.71
C GLU A 34 -10.94 -13.39 -1.17
N LEU A 35 -10.97 -12.41 -0.26
CA LEU A 35 -9.76 -11.90 0.38
C LEU A 35 -9.07 -12.98 1.25
N ILE A 36 -9.84 -13.72 2.05
CA ILE A 36 -9.30 -14.80 2.89
C ILE A 36 -8.73 -15.92 2.02
N ASP A 37 -9.45 -16.31 0.96
CA ASP A 37 -9.06 -17.38 0.05
C ASP A 37 -7.72 -17.04 -0.64
N ALA A 38 -7.62 -15.85 -1.24
CA ALA A 38 -6.40 -15.39 -1.90
C ALA A 38 -5.20 -15.29 -0.94
N VAL A 39 -5.39 -14.81 0.29
CA VAL A 39 -4.31 -14.75 1.28
C VAL A 39 -3.92 -16.15 1.75
N ASN A 40 -4.88 -17.07 1.86
CA ASN A 40 -4.65 -18.44 2.28
C ASN A 40 -3.83 -19.25 1.26
N GLU A 41 -3.93 -18.96 -0.04
CA GLU A 41 -3.10 -19.59 -1.07
C GLU A 41 -1.59 -19.34 -0.91
N VAL A 42 -1.23 -18.23 -0.27
CA VAL A 42 0.17 -17.78 -0.11
C VAL A 42 0.65 -17.77 1.35
N SER A 43 -0.17 -18.25 2.28
CA SER A 43 0.16 -18.28 3.72
C SER A 43 0.47 -19.69 4.19
N GLU A 44 1.40 -19.84 5.14
CA GLU A 44 1.77 -21.13 5.72
C GLU A 44 0.94 -21.46 6.96
N SER A 45 0.24 -20.48 7.55
CA SER A 45 -0.58 -20.69 8.74
C SER A 45 -1.82 -19.82 8.81
N LYS A 46 -2.84 -20.31 9.54
CA LYS A 46 -4.05 -19.52 9.86
C LYS A 46 -3.73 -18.19 10.56
N ARG A 47 -2.66 -18.16 11.36
CA ARG A 47 -2.23 -16.94 12.07
C ARG A 47 -1.75 -15.88 11.08
N GLU A 48 -1.00 -16.28 10.06
CA GLU A 48 -0.56 -15.38 8.98
C GLU A 48 -1.74 -14.85 8.18
N VAL A 49 -2.71 -15.72 7.83
CA VAL A 49 -3.92 -15.29 7.14
C VAL A 49 -4.64 -14.19 7.92
N VAL A 50 -4.90 -14.43 9.21
CA VAL A 50 -5.59 -13.44 10.07
C VAL A 50 -4.79 -12.15 10.20
N ALA A 51 -3.48 -12.22 10.40
CA ALA A 51 -2.62 -11.04 10.53
C ALA A 51 -2.59 -10.20 9.25
N THR A 52 -2.43 -10.86 8.10
CA THR A 52 -2.35 -10.22 6.78
C THR A 52 -3.69 -9.59 6.39
N VAL A 53 -4.80 -10.33 6.51
CA VAL A 53 -6.15 -9.79 6.23
C VAL A 53 -6.46 -8.61 7.15
N SER A 54 -6.16 -8.74 8.46
CA SER A 54 -6.36 -7.64 9.41
C SER A 54 -5.54 -6.40 9.04
N TYR A 55 -4.29 -6.58 8.63
CA TYR A 55 -3.45 -5.48 8.18
C TYR A 55 -4.02 -4.80 6.94
N MET A 56 -4.35 -5.56 5.89
CA MET A 56 -4.86 -5.04 4.61
C MET A 56 -6.17 -4.23 4.80
N LEU A 57 -7.06 -4.68 5.67
CA LEU A 57 -8.29 -4.00 6.00
C LEU A 57 -8.06 -2.73 6.84
N ASN A 58 -7.27 -2.82 7.93
CA ASN A 58 -7.02 -1.69 8.82
C ASN A 58 -6.24 -0.55 8.15
N SER A 59 -5.38 -0.89 7.19
CA SER A 59 -4.56 0.07 6.45
C SER A 59 -5.29 0.68 5.24
N GLY A 60 -6.48 0.17 4.88
CA GLY A 60 -7.26 0.65 3.76
C GLY A 60 -6.72 0.24 2.37
N HIS A 61 -5.76 -0.68 2.30
CA HIS A 61 -5.28 -1.25 1.02
C HIS A 61 -6.37 -2.06 0.32
N VAL A 62 -7.32 -2.60 1.08
CA VAL A 62 -8.47 -3.35 0.55
C VAL A 62 -9.76 -2.73 1.09
N ARG A 63 -10.76 -2.61 0.20
CA ARG A 63 -12.14 -2.28 0.57
C ARG A 63 -13.02 -3.50 0.34
N LEU A 64 -13.75 -3.90 1.39
CA LEU A 64 -14.68 -5.01 1.27
C LEU A 64 -15.95 -4.59 0.52
N ALA A 65 -16.40 -5.43 -0.42
CA ALA A 65 -17.74 -5.42 -0.97
C ALA A 65 -18.74 -5.98 0.06
N GLY A 66 -19.85 -5.26 0.30
CA GLY A 66 -20.97 -5.75 1.12
C GLY A 66 -21.19 -4.98 2.44
N ASN A 67 -22.08 -5.52 3.29
CA ASN A 67 -22.55 -4.86 4.51
C ASN A 67 -21.59 -4.99 5.71
N PHE A 68 -20.29 -4.85 5.43
CA PHE A 68 -19.21 -4.91 6.43
C PHE A 68 -18.73 -3.52 6.86
N ARG A 69 -19.21 -2.45 6.19
CA ARG A 69 -19.11 -1.09 6.68
C ARG A 69 -19.67 -1.09 8.10
N ASP A 70 -18.83 -0.76 9.07
CA ASP A 70 -19.16 -0.66 10.52
C ASP A 70 -19.13 -1.95 11.34
N THR A 71 -18.71 -3.10 10.78
CA THR A 71 -18.40 -4.28 11.61
C THR A 71 -16.94 -4.25 12.06
N PRO A 72 -16.65 -4.21 13.38
CA PRO A 72 -15.27 -4.30 13.86
C PRO A 72 -14.61 -5.59 13.36
N ILE A 73 -13.39 -5.49 12.84
CA ILE A 73 -12.63 -6.65 12.33
C ILE A 73 -12.50 -7.75 13.40
N THR A 74 -12.42 -7.37 14.67
CA THR A 74 -12.39 -8.31 15.81
C THR A 74 -13.61 -9.23 15.89
N LYS A 75 -14.74 -8.86 15.27
CA LYS A 75 -15.94 -9.69 15.18
C LYS A 75 -15.95 -10.62 13.96
N LEU A 76 -15.01 -10.46 13.01
CA LEU A 76 -14.92 -11.30 11.81
C LEU A 76 -14.15 -12.61 12.04
N PHE A 77 -13.34 -12.66 13.10
CA PHE A 77 -12.44 -13.79 13.39
C PHE A 77 -12.81 -14.56 14.66
N ASN A 78 -14.02 -14.35 15.19
CA ASN A 78 -14.56 -15.04 16.36
C ASN A 78 -15.41 -16.26 15.96
#